data_AF-A0A961HW97-F1
#
_entry.id   AF-A0A961HW97-F1
#
_cell.length_a   1.000
_cell.length_b   1.000
_cell.length_c   1.000
_cell.angle_alpha   90.00
_cell.angle_beta   90.00
_cell.angle_gamma   90.00
#
_symmetry.space_group_name_H-M   'P 1'
#
loop_
_entity.id
_entity.type
_entity.pdbx_description
1 polymer ?
#
loop_
_entity_poly.entity_id
_entity_poly.type
_entity_poly.pdbx_seq_one_letter_code
_entity_poly.pdbx_strand_id
1 'polypeptide(L)'
;KGDRDAIYMMIGILFFMIAIGVDTATHLNYLNIPRILGYVFIMFVLSLSLILANRFVRLSIQVEDLNRNLEKKVEQRTEELRNTLKEVRTLKEQQDGDYFLTSLLVRPLGGDYSRSEFVNVSMVERQKKKFTFRGRNSEIGGDLNLAQDIQLYGRNYTAFLNGDAMGKSMQGAGGALVLGTVFRSILNPTLKSSQMQQRHPEQRL
;
A
#
# COMPACT_ATOMS: atom_id res chain seq x y z
N LYS A 1 3.03 -5.38 43.64
CA LYS A 1 2.26 -6.52 44.21
C LYS A 1 3.08 -7.81 44.40
N GLY A 2 4.22 -8.02 43.73
CA GLY A 2 5.10 -9.19 43.96
C GLY A 2 5.88 -9.18 45.28
N ASP A 3 5.81 -8.08 46.03
CA ASP A 3 6.58 -7.89 47.27
C ASP A 3 6.04 -8.71 48.45
N ARG A 4 4.72 -8.93 48.52
CA ARG A 4 4.09 -9.63 49.64
C ARG A 4 4.41 -11.12 49.67
N ASP A 5 4.39 -11.80 48.52
CA ASP A 5 4.73 -13.22 48.42
C ASP A 5 6.21 -13.47 48.77
N ALA A 6 7.09 -12.54 48.39
CA ALA A 6 8.50 -12.58 48.75
C ALA A 6 8.73 -12.39 50.26
N ILE A 7 7.97 -11.50 50.90
CA ILE A 7 8.00 -11.31 52.36
C ILE A 7 7.55 -12.57 53.10
N TYR A 8 6.47 -13.25 52.65
CA TYR A 8 6.03 -14.50 53.27
C TYR A 8 7.05 -15.64 53.12
N MET A 9 7.75 -15.71 51.97
CA MET A 9 8.85 -16.66 51.79
C MET A 9 10.03 -16.36 52.72
N MET A 10 10.42 -15.08 52.88
CA MET A 10 11.49 -14.70 53.81
C MET A 10 11.16 -15.02 55.26
N ILE A 11 9.92 -14.76 55.70
CA ILE A 11 9.45 -15.10 57.04
C ILE A 11 9.50 -16.63 57.24
N GLY A 12 9.05 -17.41 56.25
CA GLY A 12 9.11 -18.88 56.30
C GLY A 12 10.54 -19.41 56.42
N ILE A 13 11.49 -18.84 55.67
CA ILE A 13 12.92 -19.22 55.73
C ILE A 13 13.52 -18.87 57.10
N LEU A 14 13.19 -17.70 57.65
CA LEU A 14 13.67 -17.28 58.97
C LEU A 14 13.17 -18.23 60.07
N PHE A 15 11.89 -18.61 60.05
CA PHE A 15 11.34 -19.60 60.98
C PHE A 15 11.99 -20.97 60.84
N PHE A 16 12.29 -21.41 59.61
CA PHE A 16 12.98 -22.66 59.35
C PHE A 16 14.41 -22.65 59.93
N MET A 17 15.15 -21.54 59.77
CA MET A 17 16.48 -21.37 60.37
C MET A 17 16.45 -21.40 61.90
N ILE A 18 15.44 -20.79 62.53
CA ILE A 18 15.25 -20.84 63.99
C ILE A 18 14.98 -22.28 64.44
N ALA A 19 14.14 -23.03 63.73
CA ALA A 19 13.84 -24.42 64.05
C ALA A 19 15.09 -25.32 64.00
N ILE A 20 15.97 -25.11 63.01
CA ILE A 20 17.28 -25.78 62.93
C ILE A 20 18.14 -25.46 64.16
N GLY A 21 18.20 -24.19 64.56
CA GLY A 21 18.96 -23.76 65.73
C GLY A 21 18.44 -24.36 67.04
N VAL A 22 17.12 -24.38 67.24
CA VAL A 22 16.46 -24.95 68.43
C VAL A 22 16.69 -26.46 68.53
N ASP A 23 16.54 -27.20 67.43
CA ASP A 23 16.80 -28.64 67.41
C ASP A 23 18.29 -28.96 67.66
N THR A 24 19.21 -28.12 67.16
CA THR A 24 20.66 -28.26 67.42
C THR A 24 21.01 -27.99 68.88
N ALA A 25 20.43 -26.95 69.50
CA ALA A 25 20.62 -26.64 70.92
C ALA A 25 20.04 -27.73 71.84
N THR A 26 18.93 -28.33 71.44
CA THR A 26 18.32 -29.48 72.11
C THR A 26 19.24 -30.70 72.07
N HIS A 27 19.88 -30.96 70.91
CA HIS A 27 20.86 -32.04 70.78
C HIS A 27 22.11 -31.87 71.65
N LEU A 28 22.52 -30.62 71.91
CA LEU A 28 23.62 -30.27 72.81
C LEU A 28 23.23 -30.31 74.30
N ASN A 29 22.04 -30.82 74.63
CA ASN A 29 21.51 -30.97 75.99
C ASN A 29 21.29 -29.66 76.77
N TYR A 30 21.20 -28.51 76.06
CA TYR A 30 20.88 -27.21 76.66
C TYR A 30 19.37 -27.00 76.88
N LEU A 31 18.52 -27.68 76.10
CA LEU A 31 17.06 -27.60 76.13
C LEU A 31 16.49 -29.01 75.97
N ASN A 32 15.43 -29.37 76.70
CA ASN A 32 14.83 -30.71 76.65
C ASN A 32 13.43 -30.64 76.00
N ILE A 33 13.38 -30.26 74.72
CA ILE A 33 12.14 -30.07 73.92
C ILE A 33 12.08 -31.18 72.85
N PRO A 34 10.90 -31.72 72.48
CA PRO A 34 10.77 -32.61 71.33
C PRO A 34 11.23 -31.94 70.02
N ARG A 35 11.71 -32.71 69.04
CA ARG A 35 12.21 -32.19 67.74
C ARG A 35 11.08 -31.56 66.92
N ILE A 36 11.25 -30.31 66.51
CA ILE A 36 10.20 -29.51 65.84
C ILE A 36 10.45 -29.37 64.32
N LEU A 37 11.69 -29.60 63.86
CA LEU A 37 12.10 -29.34 62.48
C LEU A 37 11.25 -30.04 61.42
N GLY A 38 10.85 -31.30 61.64
CA GLY A 38 10.04 -32.06 60.68
C GLY A 38 8.65 -31.46 60.45
N TYR A 39 8.02 -30.95 61.50
CA TYR A 39 6.71 -30.29 61.40
C TYR A 39 6.82 -28.94 60.70
N VAL A 40 7.86 -28.16 61.01
CA VAL A 40 8.12 -26.85 60.36
C VAL A 40 8.44 -27.03 58.87
N PHE A 41 9.18 -28.09 58.51
CA PHE A 41 9.48 -28.42 57.13
C PHE A 41 8.22 -28.68 56.29
N ILE A 42 7.31 -29.51 56.79
CA ILE A 42 6.06 -29.83 56.09
C ILE A 42 5.20 -28.56 55.92
N MET A 43 5.07 -27.76 56.98
CA MET A 43 4.33 -26.48 56.91
C MET A 43 4.96 -25.49 55.91
N PHE A 44 6.29 -25.44 55.83
CA PHE A 44 7.00 -24.61 54.87
C PHE A 44 6.75 -25.06 53.42
N VAL A 45 6.82 -26.37 53.15
CA VAL A 45 6.56 -26.94 51.81
C VAL A 45 5.10 -26.69 51.38
N LEU A 46 4.14 -26.84 52.29
CA LEU A 46 2.73 -26.54 52.02
C LEU A 46 2.51 -25.05 51.69
N SER A 47 3.13 -24.16 52.45
CA SER A 47 3.06 -22.71 52.20
C SER A 47 3.64 -22.33 50.83
N LEU A 48 4.82 -22.88 50.48
CA LEU A 48 5.43 -22.66 49.17
C LEU A 48 4.55 -23.16 48.03
N SER A 49 3.95 -24.34 48.20
CA SER A 49 3.04 -24.93 47.22
C SER A 49 1.81 -24.04 46.97
N LEU A 50 1.21 -23.48 48.03
CA LEU A 50 0.09 -22.54 47.93
C LEU A 50 0.47 -21.23 47.23
N ILE A 51 1.63 -20.65 47.55
CA ILE A 51 2.13 -19.43 46.90
C ILE A 51 2.36 -19.68 45.40
N LEU A 52 2.99 -20.81 45.05
CA LEU A 52 3.27 -21.15 43.67
C LEU A 52 1.99 -21.38 42.87
N ALA A 53 1.01 -22.09 43.43
CA ALA A 53 -0.28 -22.29 42.80
C ALA A 53 -0.98 -20.94 42.51
N ASN A 54 -1.01 -20.04 43.49
CA ASN A 54 -1.59 -18.70 43.31
C ASN A 54 -0.85 -17.88 42.25
N ARG A 55 0.49 -17.97 42.21
CA ARG A 55 1.30 -17.30 41.19
C ARG A 55 1.05 -17.87 39.80
N PHE A 56 0.96 -19.19 39.68
CA PHE A 56 0.67 -19.88 38.42
C PHE A 56 -0.68 -19.43 37.86
N VAL A 57 -1.73 -19.44 38.69
CA VAL A 57 -3.07 -18.97 38.28
C VAL A 57 -3.02 -17.52 37.77
N ARG A 58 -2.33 -16.61 38.48
CA ARG A 58 -2.21 -15.21 38.04
C ARG A 58 -1.45 -15.08 36.72
N LEU A 59 -0.38 -15.84 36.53
CA LEU A 59 0.38 -15.82 35.27
C LEU A 59 -0.46 -16.35 34.11
N SER A 60 -1.20 -17.44 34.31
CA SER A 60 -2.10 -17.98 33.28
C SER A 60 -3.15 -16.96 32.85
N ILE A 61 -3.76 -16.26 33.81
CA ILE A 61 -4.73 -15.19 33.52
C ILE A 61 -4.08 -14.04 32.73
N GLN A 62 -2.85 -13.62 33.09
CA GLN A 62 -2.14 -12.54 32.37
C GLN A 62 -1.77 -12.93 30.94
N VAL A 63 -1.32 -14.17 30.73
CA VAL A 63 -0.99 -14.68 29.40
C VAL A 63 -2.27 -14.78 28.55
N GLU A 64 -3.36 -15.25 29.13
CA GLU A 64 -4.65 -15.32 28.44
C GLU A 64 -5.16 -13.93 28.06
N ASP A 65 -5.10 -12.95 28.97
CA ASP A 65 -5.49 -11.57 28.69
C ASP A 65 -4.62 -10.93 27.60
N LEU A 66 -3.30 -11.14 27.65
CA LEU A 66 -2.38 -10.64 26.63
C LEU A 66 -2.67 -11.27 25.26
N ASN A 67 -2.87 -12.59 25.21
CA ASN A 67 -3.20 -13.29 23.97
C ASN A 67 -4.52 -12.79 23.39
N ARG A 68 -5.58 -12.66 24.20
CA ARG A 68 -6.87 -12.11 23.77
C ARG A 68 -6.73 -10.68 23.23
N ASN A 69 -5.95 -9.84 23.89
CA ASN A 69 -5.70 -8.46 23.44
C ASN A 69 -4.92 -8.40 22.13
N LEU A 70 -3.92 -9.27 21.96
CA LEU A 70 -3.15 -9.39 20.72
C LEU A 70 -4.02 -9.88 19.57
N GLU A 71 -4.83 -10.92 19.79
CA GLU A 71 -5.75 -11.47 18.80
C GLU A 71 -6.73 -10.39 18.33
N LYS A 72 -7.35 -9.66 19.27
CA LYS A 72 -8.24 -8.54 18.95
C LYS A 72 -7.53 -7.47 18.12
N LYS A 73 -6.28 -7.14 18.44
CA LYS A 73 -5.51 -6.13 17.70
C LYS A 73 -5.16 -6.61 16.29
N VAL A 74 -4.82 -7.88 16.12
CA VAL A 74 -4.56 -8.49 14.81
C VAL A 74 -5.82 -8.49 13.96
N GLU A 75 -6.97 -8.85 14.54
CA GLU A 75 -8.26 -8.83 13.85
C GLU A 75 -8.61 -7.41 13.38
N GLN A 76 -8.52 -6.42 14.27
CA GLN A 76 -8.77 -5.01 13.94
C GLN A 76 -7.87 -4.52 12.80
N ARG A 77 -6.55 -4.78 12.86
CA ARG A 77 -5.62 -4.38 11.80
C ARG A 77 -5.89 -5.09 10.48
N THR A 78 -6.31 -6.36 10.54
CA THR A 78 -6.65 -7.13 9.35
C THR A 78 -7.92 -6.59 8.70
N GLU A 79 -8.90 -6.19 9.49
CA GLU A 79 -10.13 -5.56 9.01
C GLU A 79 -9.86 -4.19 8.39
N GLU A 80 -9.10 -3.32 9.07
CA GLU A 80 -8.66 -2.03 8.55
C GLU A 80 -7.94 -2.20 7.20
N LEU A 81 -6.96 -3.11 7.13
CA LEU A 81 -6.20 -3.37 5.92
C LEU A 81 -7.11 -3.88 4.79
N ARG A 82 -8.05 -4.77 5.09
CA ARG A 82 -9.02 -5.29 4.12
C ARG A 82 -9.90 -4.17 3.56
N ASN A 83 -10.34 -3.24 4.42
CA ASN A 83 -11.14 -2.10 4.01
C ASN A 83 -10.33 -1.14 3.12
N THR A 84 -9.10 -0.80 3.50
CA THR A 84 -8.20 0.02 2.66
C THR A 84 -7.90 -0.64 1.33
N LEU A 85 -7.63 -1.96 1.30
CA LEU A 85 -7.38 -2.68 0.05
C LEU A 85 -8.60 -2.68 -0.88
N LYS A 86 -9.80 -2.80 -0.31
CA LYS A 86 -11.05 -2.70 -1.07
C LYS A 86 -11.20 -1.33 -1.70
N GLU A 87 -10.95 -0.27 -0.95
CA GLU A 87 -11.02 1.11 -1.42
C GLU A 87 -9.98 1.39 -2.53
N VAL A 88 -8.72 1.02 -2.31
CA VAL A 88 -7.66 1.15 -3.31
C VAL A 88 -8.01 0.41 -4.60
N ARG A 89 -8.60 -0.78 -4.49
CA ARG A 89 -9.04 -1.56 -5.66
C ARG A 89 -10.15 -0.84 -6.43
N THR A 90 -11.14 -0.28 -5.73
CA THR A 90 -12.22 0.48 -6.38
C THR A 90 -11.71 1.74 -7.07
N LEU A 91 -10.79 2.47 -6.44
CA LEU A 91 -10.17 3.65 -7.04
C LEU A 91 -9.35 3.30 -8.28
N LYS A 92 -8.60 2.18 -8.23
CA LYS A 92 -7.85 1.69 -9.38
C LYS A 92 -8.74 1.33 -10.55
N GLU A 93 -9.87 0.66 -10.30
CA GLU A 93 -10.81 0.29 -11.37
C GLU A 93 -11.42 1.53 -12.04
N GLN A 94 -11.78 2.56 -11.26
CA GLN A 94 -12.23 3.84 -11.80
C GLN A 94 -11.15 4.50 -12.65
N GLN A 95 -9.92 4.59 -12.13
CA GLN A 95 -8.78 5.17 -12.83
C GLN A 95 -8.46 4.45 -14.15
N ASP A 96 -8.45 3.12 -14.17
CA ASP A 96 -8.23 2.33 -15.39
C ASP A 96 -9.36 2.54 -16.41
N GLY A 97 -10.59 2.80 -15.94
CA GLY A 97 -11.73 3.20 -16.78
C GLY A 97 -11.54 4.57 -17.44
N ASP A 98 -11.10 5.57 -16.67
CA ASP A 98 -10.81 6.92 -17.20
C ASP A 98 -9.65 6.91 -18.19
N TYR A 99 -8.61 6.11 -17.93
CA TYR A 99 -7.53 5.88 -18.88
C TYR A 99 -8.04 5.25 -20.16
N PHE A 100 -8.93 4.26 -20.06
CA PHE A 100 -9.53 3.63 -21.23
C PHE A 100 -10.29 4.65 -22.07
N LEU A 101 -11.17 5.44 -21.44
CA LEU A 101 -11.95 6.46 -22.13
C LEU A 101 -11.06 7.52 -22.79
N THR A 102 -10.04 7.99 -22.09
CA THR A 102 -9.11 9.00 -22.63
C THR A 102 -8.31 8.43 -23.80
N SER A 103 -7.86 7.17 -23.73
CA SER A 103 -7.17 6.52 -24.85
C SER A 103 -8.05 6.45 -26.10
N LEU A 104 -9.36 6.24 -25.94
CA LEU A 104 -10.33 6.26 -27.05
C LEU A 104 -10.52 7.65 -27.65
N LEU A 105 -10.41 8.72 -26.83
CA LEU A 105 -10.51 10.10 -27.31
C LEU A 105 -9.24 10.58 -28.03
N VAL A 106 -8.06 10.16 -27.56
CA VAL A 106 -6.77 10.55 -28.16
C VAL A 106 -6.51 9.81 -29.47
N ARG A 107 -6.86 8.52 -29.54
CA ARG A 107 -6.60 7.67 -30.72
C ARG A 107 -7.02 8.25 -32.08
N PRO A 108 -8.20 8.87 -32.26
CA PRO A 108 -8.57 9.48 -33.55
C PRO A 108 -7.81 10.77 -33.89
N LEU A 109 -7.10 11.38 -32.92
CA LEU A 109 -6.36 12.61 -33.16
C LEU A 109 -5.00 12.35 -33.80
N GLY A 110 -4.42 11.17 -33.57
CA GLY A 110 -3.15 10.72 -34.15
C GLY A 110 -3.34 9.66 -35.24
N GLY A 111 -2.30 9.42 -36.03
CA GLY A 111 -2.26 8.45 -37.11
C GLY A 111 -1.89 9.06 -38.45
N ASP A 112 -1.79 8.20 -39.45
CA ASP A 112 -1.51 8.60 -40.82
C ASP A 112 -2.81 8.80 -41.60
N TYR A 113 -3.02 10.04 -42.03
CA TYR A 113 -4.11 10.48 -42.90
C TYR A 113 -3.57 11.06 -44.22
N SER A 114 -2.28 10.83 -44.52
CA SER A 114 -1.67 11.20 -45.79
C SER A 114 -1.97 10.16 -46.87
N ARG A 115 -2.20 10.64 -48.10
CA ARG A 115 -2.44 9.90 -49.33
C ARG A 115 -1.74 10.65 -50.47
N SER A 116 -0.41 10.70 -50.40
CA SER A 116 0.42 11.33 -51.44
C SER A 116 1.02 10.26 -52.37
N GLU A 117 1.03 10.53 -53.67
CA GLU A 117 1.72 9.68 -54.66
C GLU A 117 3.25 9.79 -54.57
N PHE A 118 3.76 10.86 -53.97
CA PHE A 118 5.20 11.17 -53.94
C PHE A 118 5.87 10.93 -52.58
N VAL A 119 5.09 10.87 -51.49
CA VAL A 119 5.62 10.75 -50.13
C VAL A 119 4.89 9.63 -49.41
N ASN A 120 5.65 8.63 -48.96
CA ASN A 120 5.15 7.56 -48.09
C ASN A 120 5.46 7.90 -46.64
N VAL A 121 4.45 7.85 -45.76
CA VAL A 121 4.60 8.08 -44.33
C VAL A 121 4.30 6.78 -43.58
N SER A 122 5.16 6.45 -42.62
CA SER A 122 4.96 5.31 -41.71
C SER A 122 5.10 5.78 -40.27
N MET A 123 4.16 5.39 -39.41
CA MET A 123 4.15 5.79 -38.00
C MET A 123 4.23 4.59 -37.07
N VAL A 124 5.06 4.74 -36.03
CA VAL A 124 5.16 3.80 -34.92
C VAL A 124 5.05 4.61 -33.63
N GLU A 125 4.10 4.25 -32.79
CA GLU A 125 3.86 4.87 -31.50
C GLU A 125 3.71 3.78 -30.45
N ARG A 126 4.34 3.95 -29.28
CA ARG A 126 4.24 3.02 -28.16
C ARG A 126 4.27 3.79 -26.86
N GLN A 127 3.18 3.75 -26.12
CA GLN A 127 3.06 4.51 -24.89
C GLN A 127 3.64 3.75 -23.70
N LYS A 128 4.19 4.49 -22.74
CA LYS A 128 4.82 3.88 -21.55
C LYS A 128 3.81 3.20 -20.64
N LYS A 129 2.61 3.78 -20.46
CA LYS A 129 1.58 3.20 -19.58
C LYS A 129 0.69 2.27 -20.39
N LYS A 130 0.79 0.98 -20.07
CA LYS A 130 -0.08 -0.10 -20.57
C LYS A 130 -0.98 -0.57 -19.44
N PHE A 131 -2.24 -0.80 -19.74
CA PHE A 131 -3.24 -1.23 -18.77
C PHE A 131 -4.30 -2.10 -19.44
N THR A 132 -5.02 -2.85 -18.62
CA THR A 132 -6.11 -3.72 -19.08
C THR A 132 -7.38 -3.30 -18.37
N PHE A 133 -8.38 -2.89 -19.14
CA PHE A 133 -9.69 -2.53 -18.61
C PHE A 133 -10.76 -3.40 -19.27
N ARG A 134 -11.55 -4.12 -18.45
CA ARG A 134 -12.61 -5.05 -18.93
C ARG A 134 -12.15 -6.01 -20.03
N GLY A 135 -10.96 -6.59 -19.87
CA GLY A 135 -10.36 -7.54 -20.82
C GLY A 135 -9.77 -6.91 -22.09
N ARG A 136 -9.80 -5.58 -22.24
CA ARG A 136 -9.17 -4.86 -23.35
C ARG A 136 -7.84 -4.28 -22.91
N ASN A 137 -6.80 -4.60 -23.66
CA ASN A 137 -5.49 -3.98 -23.48
C ASN A 137 -5.45 -2.65 -24.22
N SER A 138 -5.06 -1.60 -23.52
CA SER A 138 -4.90 -0.26 -24.06
C SER A 138 -3.61 0.37 -23.55
N GLU A 139 -3.16 1.39 -24.27
CA GLU A 139 -2.02 2.20 -23.87
C GLU A 139 -2.44 3.67 -23.82
N ILE A 140 -1.83 4.43 -22.93
CA ILE A 140 -2.11 5.86 -22.74
C ILE A 140 -0.79 6.60 -22.45
N GLY A 141 -0.65 7.80 -23.00
CA GLY A 141 0.49 8.67 -22.71
C GLY A 141 0.45 9.95 -23.53
N GLY A 142 1.58 10.66 -23.57
CA GLY A 142 1.68 12.00 -24.14
C GLY A 142 2.22 12.05 -25.56
N ASP A 143 2.71 10.94 -26.10
CA ASP A 143 3.28 10.93 -27.43
C ASP A 143 2.12 10.97 -28.45
N LEU A 144 2.23 11.81 -29.48
CA LEU A 144 1.22 11.91 -30.55
C LEU A 144 1.92 12.10 -31.89
N ASN A 145 1.60 11.22 -32.83
CA ASN A 145 2.04 11.34 -34.22
C ASN A 145 0.84 11.56 -35.13
N LEU A 146 0.93 12.51 -36.06
CA LEU A 146 -0.12 12.78 -37.03
C LEU A 146 0.49 13.20 -38.36
N ALA A 147 0.06 12.59 -39.47
CA ALA A 147 0.34 13.07 -40.80
C ALA A 147 -0.96 13.30 -41.56
N GLN A 148 -1.03 14.38 -42.32
CA GLN A 148 -2.22 14.74 -43.07
C GLN A 148 -1.86 15.57 -44.29
N ASP A 149 -2.53 15.31 -45.40
CA ASP A 149 -2.38 16.15 -46.59
C ASP A 149 -3.17 17.44 -46.45
N ILE A 150 -2.55 18.52 -46.93
CA ILE A 150 -3.12 19.85 -46.97
C ILE A 150 -2.87 20.48 -48.33
N GLN A 151 -3.77 21.36 -48.75
CA GLN A 151 -3.58 22.14 -49.97
C GLN A 151 -3.37 23.60 -49.60
N LEU A 152 -2.26 24.18 -50.07
CA LEU A 152 -1.91 25.58 -49.88
C LEU A 152 -1.57 26.18 -51.24
N TYR A 153 -2.22 27.30 -51.59
CA TYR A 153 -2.03 27.96 -52.89
C TYR A 153 -2.14 27.00 -54.10
N GLY A 154 -3.08 26.06 -54.06
CA GLY A 154 -3.30 25.07 -55.13
C GLY A 154 -2.23 23.97 -55.23
N ARG A 155 -1.22 23.96 -54.35
CA ARG A 155 -0.22 22.89 -54.27
C ARG A 155 -0.51 21.97 -53.08
N ASN A 156 -0.32 20.67 -53.28
CA ASN A 156 -0.48 19.67 -52.24
C ASN A 156 0.80 19.57 -51.41
N TYR A 157 0.64 19.58 -50.09
CA TYR A 157 1.71 19.38 -49.12
C TYR A 157 1.27 18.33 -48.11
N THR A 158 2.22 17.57 -47.58
CA THR A 158 1.95 16.64 -46.46
C THR A 158 2.47 17.29 -45.19
N ALA A 159 1.56 17.64 -44.28
CA ALA A 159 1.89 18.13 -42.95
C ALA A 159 2.08 16.94 -42.01
N PHE A 160 3.10 17.01 -41.16
CA PHE A 160 3.33 16.02 -40.12
C PHE A 160 3.54 16.71 -38.77
N LEU A 161 3.17 16.00 -37.71
CA LEU A 161 3.31 16.40 -36.32
C LEU A 161 3.86 15.20 -35.55
N ASN A 162 4.95 15.43 -34.83
CA ASN A 162 5.46 14.57 -33.79
C ASN A 162 5.46 15.41 -32.51
N GLY A 163 4.64 15.02 -31.54
CA GLY A 163 4.50 15.72 -30.27
C GLY A 163 4.75 14.78 -29.10
N ASP A 164 5.38 15.31 -28.06
CA ASP A 164 5.54 14.64 -26.77
C ASP A 164 5.01 15.59 -25.69
N ALA A 165 3.88 15.21 -25.09
CA ALA A 165 3.34 15.91 -23.95
C ALA A 165 3.89 15.34 -22.64
N MET A 166 4.34 16.23 -21.75
CA MET A 166 4.86 15.84 -20.45
C MET A 166 3.84 15.00 -19.67
N GLY A 167 4.18 13.74 -19.42
CA GLY A 167 3.39 12.86 -18.58
C GLY A 167 3.24 11.47 -19.17
N LYS A 168 3.29 10.46 -18.32
CA LYS A 168 3.30 9.05 -18.75
C LYS A 168 1.91 8.42 -18.82
N SER A 169 0.86 9.16 -18.47
CA SER A 169 -0.52 8.65 -18.34
C SER A 169 -1.52 9.78 -18.64
N MET A 170 -2.51 10.01 -17.79
CA MET A 170 -3.60 10.95 -18.04
C MET A 170 -3.14 12.40 -18.28
N GLN A 171 -2.11 12.87 -17.59
CA GLN A 171 -1.56 14.21 -17.83
C GLN A 171 -0.93 14.34 -19.23
N GLY A 172 -0.15 13.34 -19.63
CA GLY A 172 0.42 13.29 -20.99
C GLY A 172 -0.68 13.19 -22.03
N ALA A 173 -1.65 12.30 -21.82
CA ALA A 173 -2.77 12.12 -22.73
C ALA A 173 -3.65 13.37 -22.85
N GLY A 174 -3.83 14.13 -21.76
CA GLY A 174 -4.47 15.43 -21.80
C GLY A 174 -3.70 16.43 -22.68
N GLY A 175 -2.37 16.48 -22.54
CA GLY A 175 -1.53 17.31 -23.40
C GLY A 175 -1.56 16.88 -24.88
N ALA A 176 -1.52 15.58 -25.15
CA ALA A 176 -1.68 15.02 -26.50
C ALA A 176 -3.06 15.36 -27.09
N LEU A 177 -4.13 15.28 -26.29
CA LEU A 177 -5.49 15.65 -26.69
C LEU A 177 -5.57 17.13 -27.10
N VAL A 178 -5.03 18.03 -26.27
CA VAL A 178 -5.01 19.47 -26.57
C VAL A 178 -4.18 19.74 -27.82
N LEU A 179 -2.97 19.18 -27.93
CA LEU A 179 -2.11 19.37 -29.09
C LEU A 179 -2.78 18.89 -30.38
N GLY A 180 -3.33 17.68 -30.36
CA GLY A 180 -3.99 17.07 -31.52
C GLY A 180 -5.25 17.83 -31.94
N THR A 181 -6.05 18.31 -30.99
CA THR A 181 -7.25 19.11 -31.29
C THR A 181 -6.89 20.47 -31.88
N VAL A 182 -5.93 21.18 -31.29
CA VAL A 182 -5.47 22.49 -31.80
C VAL A 182 -4.88 22.34 -33.20
N PHE A 183 -3.98 21.38 -33.40
CA PHE A 183 -3.34 21.16 -34.69
C PHE A 183 -4.36 20.80 -35.77
N ARG A 184 -5.30 19.89 -35.49
CA ARG A 184 -6.39 19.57 -36.42
C ARG A 184 -7.31 20.76 -36.70
N SER A 185 -7.55 21.63 -35.72
CA SER A 185 -8.32 22.86 -35.92
C SER A 185 -7.60 23.83 -36.88
N ILE A 186 -6.27 23.88 -36.85
CA ILE A 186 -5.47 24.68 -37.80
C ILE A 186 -5.50 24.06 -39.21
N LEU A 187 -5.52 22.73 -39.32
CA LEU A 187 -5.52 22.02 -40.62
C LEU A 187 -6.91 21.86 -41.27
N ASN A 188 -8.00 21.89 -40.50
CA ASN A 188 -9.35 21.70 -41.06
C ASN A 188 -9.80 22.78 -42.07
N PRO A 189 -9.49 24.08 -41.88
CA PRO A 189 -9.94 25.11 -42.81
C PRO A 189 -9.28 25.07 -44.20
N THR A 190 -8.04 24.57 -44.31
CA THR A 190 -7.34 24.37 -45.61
C THR A 190 -7.97 23.25 -46.44
N LEU A 191 -8.68 22.32 -45.80
CA LEU A 191 -9.43 21.25 -46.48
C LEU A 191 -10.81 21.70 -47.01
N LYS A 192 -11.41 22.76 -46.43
CA LYS A 192 -12.83 23.11 -46.70
C LYS A 192 -13.06 24.43 -47.45
N SER A 193 -12.12 25.36 -47.49
CA SER A 193 -12.38 26.70 -48.05
C SER A 193 -11.27 27.24 -48.94
N SER A 194 -11.60 27.52 -50.21
CA SER A 194 -10.67 28.02 -51.23
C SER A 194 -10.08 29.40 -50.91
N GLN A 195 -10.80 30.22 -50.13
CA GLN A 195 -10.31 31.54 -49.68
C GLN A 195 -9.25 31.41 -48.59
N MET A 196 -9.38 30.43 -47.68
CA MET A 196 -8.35 30.23 -46.66
C MET A 196 -7.10 29.60 -47.23
N GLN A 197 -7.16 28.78 -48.30
CA GLN A 197 -5.95 28.22 -48.95
C GLN A 197 -4.93 29.27 -49.42
N GLN A 198 -5.35 30.53 -49.56
CA GLN A 198 -4.52 31.66 -50.00
C GLN A 198 -3.86 32.46 -48.85
N ARG A 199 -4.02 32.05 -47.58
CA ARG A 199 -3.31 32.65 -46.43
C ARG A 199 -2.07 31.85 -46.05
N HIS A 200 -1.03 32.56 -45.59
CA HIS A 200 0.18 31.94 -45.06
C HIS A 200 -0.10 31.28 -43.68
N PRO A 201 0.61 30.19 -43.34
CA PRO A 201 0.45 29.49 -42.06
C PRO A 201 0.60 30.41 -40.84
N GLU A 202 1.56 31.34 -40.87
CA GLU A 202 1.81 32.28 -39.77
C GLU A 202 0.69 33.29 -39.52
N GLN A 203 -0.23 33.49 -40.46
CA GLN A 203 -1.35 34.43 -40.36
C GLN A 203 -2.65 33.80 -39.79
N ARG A 204 -2.59 32.53 -39.35
CA ARG A 204 -3.74 31.77 -38.85
C ARG A 204 -3.68 31.42 -37.36
N LEU A 205 -2.62 31.85 -36.67
CA LEU A 205 -2.44 31.72 -35.22
C LEU A 205 -3.17 32.85 -34.47
#